data_AF-A0AAX3JBA4-F1
#
_entry.id   AF-A0AAX3JBA4-F1
#
_cell.length_a   1.000
_cell.length_b   1.000
_cell.length_c   1.000
_cell.angle_alpha   90.00
_cell.angle_beta   90.00
_cell.angle_gamma   90.00
#
_symmetry.space_group_name_H-M   'P 1'
#
loop_
_entity.id
_entity.type
_entity.pdbx_description
1 polymer ?
#
loop_
_entity_poly.entity_id
_entity_poly.type
_entity_poly.pdbx_seq_one_letter_code
_entity_poly.pdbx_strand_id
1 'polypeptide(L)'
;MRLNKNLRTLSAIIIVCSALPAGAASVAHSVSAGWENFSNNVATTWQQPDGIDFYLPAITWHNRATYDREHINKYNERPWGAGGGISRYDPKGNWHGLYVMTFRDSFNQWEPFGGYGWLATWRPLSDEKFHWGAGYTAGVTARHNWQYIPLPAILPLASGVWRLSDTVSSTFK
;
A
#
# COMPACT_ATOMS: atom_id res chain seq x y z
N MET A 1 36.89 40.36 -57.94
CA MET A 1 37.73 39.20 -57.55
C MET A 1 37.88 39.23 -56.03
N ARG A 2 37.53 38.12 -55.36
CA ARG A 2 37.30 37.96 -53.91
C ARG A 2 38.51 38.29 -53.03
N LEU A 3 38.28 38.84 -51.83
CA LEU A 3 39.14 38.61 -50.67
C LEU A 3 38.30 38.52 -49.38
N ASN A 4 37.98 37.28 -48.97
CA ASN A 4 37.42 36.96 -47.65
C ASN A 4 38.57 36.72 -46.67
N LYS A 5 38.56 37.37 -45.50
CA LYS A 5 39.37 36.97 -44.33
C LYS A 5 38.56 37.11 -43.03
N ASN A 6 37.88 36.03 -42.68
CA ASN A 6 37.95 35.34 -41.39
C ASN A 6 38.15 36.21 -40.12
N LEU A 7 37.05 36.58 -39.48
CA LEU A 7 37.07 36.97 -38.07
C LEU A 7 36.87 35.71 -37.21
N ARG A 8 37.98 35.19 -36.68
CA ARG A 8 37.99 34.09 -35.71
C ARG A 8 38.13 34.65 -34.30
N THR A 9 37.36 34.04 -33.40
CA THR A 9 37.56 33.89 -31.94
C THR A 9 37.40 35.10 -31.03
N LEU A 10 36.35 35.07 -30.20
CA LEU A 10 36.44 35.07 -28.72
C LEU A 10 35.04 34.81 -28.13
N SER A 11 34.79 33.59 -27.66
CA SER A 11 33.71 33.31 -26.71
C SER A 11 34.20 32.22 -25.78
N ALA A 12 34.77 32.66 -24.65
CA ALA A 12 35.21 31.80 -23.58
C ALA A 12 34.03 31.55 -22.63
N ILE A 13 33.67 30.26 -22.52
CA ILE A 13 33.35 29.54 -21.28
C ILE A 13 32.14 30.07 -20.49
N ILE A 14 30.96 29.54 -20.84
CA ILE A 14 29.93 29.20 -19.85
C ILE A 14 30.13 27.72 -19.52
N ILE A 15 30.90 27.42 -18.48
CA ILE A 15 30.86 26.12 -17.81
C ILE A 15 30.81 26.45 -16.32
N VAL A 16 29.63 26.41 -15.73
CA VAL A 16 29.33 25.77 -14.44
C VAL A 16 27.81 25.57 -14.40
N CYS A 17 27.37 24.41 -13.92
CA CYS A 17 25.99 24.04 -13.59
C CYS A 17 25.16 23.25 -14.62
N SER A 18 25.74 22.21 -15.25
CA SER A 18 24.99 21.17 -15.99
C SER A 18 24.99 19.79 -15.32
N ALA A 19 25.36 19.69 -14.03
CA ALA A 19 25.42 18.42 -13.30
C ALA A 19 24.10 17.99 -12.60
N LEU A 20 22.96 18.60 -12.91
CA LEU A 20 21.65 18.30 -12.28
C LEU A 20 20.69 17.35 -13.05
N PRO A 21 20.79 17.05 -14.36
CA PRO A 21 19.74 16.25 -15.03
C PRO A 21 19.76 14.75 -14.74
N ALA A 22 20.93 14.16 -14.47
CA ALA A 22 21.09 12.70 -14.44
C ALA A 22 20.35 12.04 -13.26
N GLY A 23 20.32 12.70 -12.10
CA GLY A 23 19.61 12.20 -10.91
C GLY A 23 18.09 12.36 -10.99
N ALA A 24 17.59 13.43 -11.62
CA ALA A 24 16.16 13.63 -11.78
C ALA A 24 15.55 12.64 -12.79
N ALA A 25 16.24 12.36 -13.90
CA ALA A 25 15.81 11.40 -14.90
C ALA A 25 15.77 9.96 -14.35
N SER A 26 16.74 9.57 -13.51
CA SER A 26 16.76 8.23 -12.89
C SER A 26 15.68 8.06 -11.83
N VAL A 27 15.38 9.10 -11.04
CA VAL A 27 14.27 9.09 -10.07
C VAL A 27 12.93 9.01 -10.78
N ALA A 28 12.70 9.85 -11.81
CA ALA A 28 11.47 9.83 -12.58
C ALA A 28 11.21 8.45 -13.21
N HIS A 29 12.26 7.84 -13.78
CA HIS A 29 12.18 6.50 -14.34
C HIS A 29 11.85 5.43 -13.29
N SER A 30 12.45 5.53 -12.11
CA SER A 30 12.18 4.59 -11.01
C SER A 30 10.74 4.70 -10.51
N VAL A 31 10.22 5.93 -10.41
CA VAL A 31 8.82 6.19 -10.03
C VAL A 31 7.85 5.66 -11.08
N SER A 32 8.13 5.90 -12.37
CA SER A 32 7.26 5.39 -13.45
C SER A 32 7.24 3.88 -13.49
N ALA A 33 8.39 3.22 -13.35
CA ALA A 33 8.47 1.76 -13.32
C ALA A 33 7.75 1.18 -12.08
N GLY A 34 7.87 1.84 -10.93
CA GLY A 34 7.14 1.47 -9.71
C GLY A 34 5.63 1.60 -9.89
N TRP A 35 5.17 2.69 -10.50
CA TRP A 35 3.75 2.95 -10.78
C TRP A 35 3.17 1.96 -11.78
N GLU A 36 3.91 1.65 -12.85
CA GLU A 36 3.51 0.65 -13.84
C GLU A 36 3.39 -0.73 -13.20
N ASN A 37 4.37 -1.14 -12.40
CA ASN A 37 4.30 -2.42 -11.67
C ASN A 37 3.11 -2.46 -10.70
N PHE A 38 2.87 -1.40 -9.94
CA PHE A 38 1.71 -1.30 -9.05
C PHE A 38 0.39 -1.41 -9.83
N SER A 39 0.23 -0.61 -10.89
CA SER A 39 -0.99 -0.54 -11.70
C SER A 39 -1.26 -1.88 -12.39
N ASN A 40 -0.22 -2.52 -12.92
CA ASN A 40 -0.32 -3.85 -13.51
C ASN A 40 -0.75 -4.88 -12.47
N ASN A 41 -0.16 -4.86 -11.27
CA ASN A 41 -0.56 -5.80 -10.22
C ASN A 41 -2.02 -5.61 -9.78
N VAL A 42 -2.49 -4.37 -9.67
CA VAL A 42 -3.91 -4.05 -9.41
C VAL A 42 -4.78 -4.60 -10.53
N ALA A 43 -4.45 -4.31 -11.78
CA ALA A 43 -5.20 -4.76 -12.95
C ALA A 43 -5.26 -6.29 -13.04
N THR A 44 -4.13 -6.99 -12.85
CA THR A 44 -4.09 -8.45 -12.84
C THR A 44 -4.93 -9.03 -11.71
N THR A 45 -4.90 -8.43 -10.51
CA THR A 45 -5.73 -8.90 -9.38
C THR A 45 -7.22 -8.76 -9.67
N TRP A 46 -7.61 -7.70 -10.38
CA TRP A 46 -9.00 -7.50 -10.81
C TRP A 46 -9.42 -8.48 -11.91
N GLN A 47 -8.56 -8.69 -12.91
CA GLN A 47 -8.89 -9.45 -14.12
C GLN A 47 -8.73 -10.96 -13.94
N GLN A 48 -7.80 -11.39 -13.09
CA GLN A 48 -7.39 -12.78 -12.90
C GLN A 48 -7.26 -13.11 -11.40
N PRO A 49 -8.36 -13.06 -10.64
CA PRO A 49 -8.34 -13.49 -9.24
C PRO A 49 -8.29 -15.01 -9.14
N ASP A 50 -7.58 -15.52 -8.13
CA ASP A 50 -7.58 -16.95 -7.77
C ASP A 50 -8.75 -17.29 -6.85
N GLY A 51 -9.25 -16.32 -6.08
CA GLY A 51 -10.28 -16.55 -5.07
C GLY A 51 -11.06 -15.31 -4.64
N ILE A 52 -12.11 -15.58 -3.87
CA ILE A 52 -12.94 -14.59 -3.18
C ILE A 52 -12.64 -14.67 -1.70
N ASP A 53 -12.40 -13.53 -1.08
CA ASP A 53 -12.11 -13.42 0.34
C ASP A 53 -13.27 -12.78 1.10
N PHE A 54 -13.46 -13.24 2.33
CA PHE A 54 -14.36 -12.60 3.29
C PHE A 54 -13.56 -12.11 4.50
N TYR A 55 -13.77 -10.84 4.86
CA TYR A 55 -13.03 -10.17 5.92
C TYR A 55 -13.96 -9.86 7.09
N LEU A 56 -13.59 -10.35 8.27
CA LEU A 56 -14.26 -10.03 9.52
C LEU A 56 -13.29 -9.29 10.45
N PRO A 57 -13.58 -8.04 10.85
CA PRO A 57 -12.82 -7.37 11.89
C PRO A 57 -12.91 -8.16 13.19
N ALA A 58 -11.76 -8.56 13.74
CA ALA A 58 -11.70 -9.37 14.96
C ALA A 58 -11.36 -8.53 16.19
N ILE A 59 -10.21 -7.84 16.17
CA ILE A 59 -9.66 -7.10 17.31
C ILE A 59 -9.01 -5.83 16.80
N THR A 60 -9.22 -4.72 17.51
CA THR A 60 -8.42 -3.50 17.36
C THR A 60 -7.66 -3.26 18.66
N TRP A 61 -6.35 -3.05 18.55
CA TRP A 61 -5.49 -2.74 19.70
C TRP A 61 -4.88 -1.35 19.52
N HIS A 62 -5.08 -0.46 20.49
CA HIS A 62 -4.48 0.86 20.51
C HIS A 62 -3.16 0.81 21.28
N ASN A 63 -2.12 1.46 20.74
CA ASN A 63 -0.83 1.56 21.41
C ASN A 63 -0.95 2.34 22.73
N ARG A 64 -0.78 1.62 23.85
CA ARG A 64 -0.99 2.12 25.22
C ARG A 64 0.15 3.01 25.73
N ALA A 65 1.21 3.18 24.96
CA ALA A 65 2.34 4.07 25.31
C ALA A 65 2.07 5.55 24.98
N THR A 66 1.10 5.85 24.10
CA THR A 66 0.88 7.19 23.55
C THR A 66 -0.41 7.89 24.04
N TYR A 67 -1.23 7.22 24.87
CA TYR A 67 -2.53 7.74 25.31
C TYR A 67 -2.80 7.49 26.79
N ASP A 68 -3.38 8.49 27.46
CA ASP A 68 -3.73 8.46 28.89
C ASP A 68 -4.83 7.42 29.17
N ARG A 69 -4.78 6.77 30.36
CA ARG A 69 -5.69 5.67 30.76
C ARG A 69 -7.19 6.00 30.65
N GLU A 70 -7.56 7.28 30.72
CA GLU A 70 -8.95 7.74 30.63
C GLU A 70 -9.51 7.68 29.19
N HIS A 71 -8.65 7.79 28.17
CA HIS A 71 -9.04 7.66 26.75
C HIS A 71 -9.14 6.18 26.31
N ILE A 72 -8.31 5.30 26.87
CA ILE A 72 -8.25 3.87 26.52
C ILE A 72 -9.56 3.13 26.84
N ASN A 73 -10.24 3.48 27.94
CA ASN A 73 -11.49 2.82 28.36
C ASN A 73 -12.72 3.15 27.49
N LYS A 74 -12.61 4.13 26.57
CA LYS A 74 -13.73 4.58 25.73
C LYS A 74 -13.70 4.01 24.31
N TYR A 75 -12.60 3.39 23.90
CA TYR A 75 -12.43 2.90 22.53
C TYR A 75 -13.02 1.51 22.35
N ASN A 76 -13.76 1.33 21.25
CA ASN A 76 -14.25 0.03 20.84
C ASN A 76 -13.08 -0.86 20.36
N GLU A 77 -12.64 -1.81 21.19
CA GLU A 77 -11.59 -2.80 20.86
C GLU A 77 -12.14 -4.02 20.10
N ARG A 78 -13.48 -4.10 19.90
CA ARG A 78 -14.18 -5.16 19.14
C ARG A 78 -15.05 -4.55 18.04
N PRO A 79 -14.44 -4.04 16.96
CA PRO A 79 -15.19 -3.44 15.87
C PRO A 79 -16.14 -4.46 15.24
N TRP A 80 -17.40 -4.09 15.04
CA TRP A 80 -18.32 -4.84 14.19
C TRP A 80 -18.19 -4.34 12.76
N GLY A 81 -18.09 -5.26 11.82
CA GLY A 81 -17.99 -4.94 10.41
C GLY A 81 -17.90 -6.19 9.57
N ALA A 82 -17.83 -5.98 8.26
CA ALA A 82 -17.57 -7.03 7.30
C ALA A 82 -16.92 -6.42 6.06
N GLY A 83 -16.21 -7.25 5.32
CA GLY A 83 -15.67 -6.91 4.02
C GLY A 83 -15.64 -8.10 3.11
N GLY A 84 -15.51 -7.81 1.83
CA GLY A 84 -15.31 -8.80 0.79
C GLY A 84 -14.21 -8.34 -0.15
N GLY A 85 -13.60 -9.28 -0.84
CA GLY A 85 -12.57 -8.97 -1.81
C GLY A 85 -12.28 -10.14 -2.74
N ILE A 86 -11.33 -9.89 -3.61
CA ILE A 86 -10.75 -10.87 -4.51
C ILE A 86 -9.25 -10.86 -4.30
N SER A 87 -8.62 -12.03 -4.40
CA SER A 87 -7.18 -12.16 -4.25
C SER A 87 -6.57 -13.13 -5.23
N ARG A 88 -5.25 -13.06 -5.32
CA ARG A 88 -4.40 -13.98 -6.08
C ARG A 88 -3.02 -14.11 -5.44
N TYR A 89 -2.32 -15.18 -5.76
CA TYR A 89 -0.89 -15.31 -5.48
C TYR A 89 -0.07 -15.08 -6.75
N ASP A 90 1.04 -14.35 -6.65
CA ASP A 90 1.98 -14.22 -7.77
C ASP A 90 2.87 -15.47 -7.90
N PRO A 91 3.65 -15.61 -9.00
CA PRO A 91 4.58 -16.73 -9.16
C PRO A 91 5.69 -16.82 -8.10
N LYS A 92 5.91 -15.75 -7.30
CA LYS A 92 6.82 -15.76 -6.16
C LYS A 92 6.12 -16.18 -4.87
N GLY A 93 4.82 -16.48 -4.93
CA GLY A 93 3.99 -16.87 -3.81
C GLY A 93 3.55 -15.71 -2.92
N ASN A 94 3.70 -14.46 -3.36
CA ASN A 94 3.22 -13.28 -2.64
C ASN A 94 1.72 -13.10 -2.86
N TRP A 95 1.03 -12.63 -1.83
CA TRP A 95 -0.42 -12.40 -1.90
C TRP A 95 -0.71 -10.99 -2.40
N HIS A 96 -1.73 -10.89 -3.26
CA HIS A 96 -2.30 -9.65 -3.77
C HIS A 96 -3.81 -9.68 -3.56
N GLY A 97 -4.40 -8.59 -3.09
CA GLY A 97 -5.84 -8.54 -2.90
C GLY A 97 -6.45 -7.17 -3.17
N LEU A 98 -7.67 -7.18 -3.70
CA LEU A 98 -8.53 -6.01 -3.81
C LEU A 98 -9.74 -6.24 -2.91
N TYR A 99 -9.97 -5.32 -1.98
CA TYR A 99 -11.01 -5.51 -0.98
C TYR A 99 -11.72 -4.21 -0.64
N VAL A 100 -12.94 -4.38 -0.15
CA VAL A 100 -13.76 -3.33 0.45
C VAL A 100 -14.32 -3.87 1.74
N MET A 101 -14.19 -3.08 2.80
CA MET A 101 -14.70 -3.40 4.11
C MET A 101 -15.36 -2.19 4.74
N THR A 102 -16.34 -2.41 5.60
CA THR A 102 -16.93 -1.37 6.43
C THR A 102 -16.97 -1.86 7.86
N PHE A 103 -16.44 -1.06 8.79
CA PHE A 103 -16.32 -1.42 10.19
C PHE A 103 -16.66 -0.24 11.09
N ARG A 104 -17.10 -0.53 12.31
CA ARG A 104 -17.28 0.49 13.36
C ARG A 104 -15.92 0.93 13.87
N ASP A 105 -15.64 2.22 13.79
CA ASP A 105 -14.42 2.82 14.31
C ASP A 105 -14.45 2.97 15.85
N SER A 106 -13.39 3.53 16.43
CA SER A 106 -13.28 3.68 17.88
C SER A 106 -14.32 4.61 18.51
N PHE A 107 -15.04 5.42 17.71
CA PHE A 107 -16.17 6.26 18.14
C PHE A 107 -17.53 5.61 17.82
N ASN A 108 -17.53 4.32 17.44
CA ASN A 108 -18.71 3.58 17.02
C ASN A 108 -19.40 4.19 15.79
N GLN A 109 -18.66 4.85 14.90
CA GLN A 109 -19.14 5.36 13.61
C GLN A 109 -18.73 4.40 12.49
N TRP A 110 -19.50 4.35 11.40
CA TRP A 110 -19.13 3.51 10.26
C TRP A 110 -17.95 4.11 9.50
N GLU A 111 -16.92 3.31 9.26
CA GLU A 111 -15.75 3.66 8.44
C GLU A 111 -15.62 2.64 7.30
N PRO A 112 -15.95 3.00 6.06
CA PRO A 112 -15.59 2.21 4.89
C PRO A 112 -14.10 2.37 4.57
N PHE A 113 -13.48 1.27 4.17
CA PHE A 113 -12.13 1.23 3.60
C PHE A 113 -12.14 0.35 2.37
N GLY A 114 -11.59 0.85 1.26
CA GLY A 114 -11.39 0.06 0.05
C GLY A 114 -9.98 0.23 -0.47
N GLY A 115 -9.33 -0.86 -0.86
CA GLY A 115 -7.94 -0.76 -1.31
C GLY A 115 -7.37 -2.02 -1.93
N TYR A 116 -6.13 -1.86 -2.34
CA TYR A 116 -5.25 -2.92 -2.80
C TYR A 116 -4.25 -3.27 -1.69
N GLY A 117 -4.10 -4.56 -1.39
CA GLY A 117 -3.12 -5.11 -0.46
C GLY A 117 -2.08 -5.96 -1.18
N TRP A 118 -0.84 -5.90 -0.69
CA TRP A 118 0.25 -6.79 -1.08
C TRP A 118 0.97 -7.31 0.16
N LEU A 119 1.27 -8.61 0.17
CA LEU A 119 2.02 -9.26 1.24
C LEU A 119 3.11 -10.14 0.64
N ALA A 120 4.37 -9.83 0.96
CA ALA A 120 5.43 -10.82 0.83
C ALA A 120 5.08 -11.99 1.76
N THR A 121 5.10 -13.21 1.23
CA THR A 121 4.65 -14.40 1.98
C THR A 121 5.78 -15.40 2.12
N TRP A 122 6.02 -15.87 3.34
CA TRP A 122 7.05 -16.86 3.66
C TRP A 122 6.40 -18.16 4.15
N ARG A 123 6.85 -19.29 3.58
CA ARG A 123 6.39 -20.65 3.88
C ARG A 123 7.56 -21.51 4.37
N PRO A 124 7.95 -21.40 5.66
CA PRO A 124 9.15 -22.06 6.16
C PRO A 124 9.00 -23.57 6.37
N LEU A 125 7.76 -24.10 6.37
CA LEU A 125 7.48 -25.53 6.56
C LEU A 125 7.13 -26.21 5.25
N SER A 126 7.50 -27.49 5.12
CA SER A 126 7.26 -28.30 3.92
C SER A 126 5.79 -28.63 3.68
N ASP A 127 4.92 -28.49 4.68
CA ASP A 127 3.49 -28.77 4.55
C ASP A 127 2.70 -27.60 3.94
N GLU A 128 3.36 -26.46 3.68
CA GLU A 128 2.82 -25.20 3.14
C GLU A 128 1.64 -24.57 3.93
N LYS A 129 1.17 -25.24 4.99
CA LYS A 129 0.02 -24.80 5.81
C LYS A 129 0.37 -23.62 6.69
N PHE A 130 1.61 -23.57 7.16
CA PHE A 130 2.10 -22.45 7.94
C PHE A 130 2.74 -21.42 7.02
N HIS A 131 2.13 -20.24 6.99
CA HIS A 131 2.71 -19.11 6.30
C HIS A 131 2.43 -17.81 7.02
N TRP A 132 3.39 -16.90 6.94
CA TRP A 132 3.25 -15.55 7.45
C TRP A 132 3.59 -14.59 6.33
N GLY A 133 3.07 -13.38 6.42
CA GLY A 133 3.33 -12.36 5.44
C GLY A 133 3.40 -10.96 6.03
N ALA A 134 4.10 -10.09 5.34
CA ALA A 134 4.26 -8.69 5.68
C ALA A 134 4.28 -7.85 4.40
N GLY A 135 3.70 -6.65 4.46
CA GLY A 135 3.57 -5.79 3.31
C GLY A 135 2.75 -4.56 3.61
N TYR A 136 1.90 -4.16 2.68
CA TYR A 136 1.16 -2.90 2.77
C TYR A 136 -0.21 -2.99 2.09
N THR A 137 -1.10 -2.09 2.49
CA THR A 137 -2.31 -1.76 1.75
C THR A 137 -2.28 -0.30 1.35
N ALA A 138 -2.72 0.00 0.14
CA ALA A 138 -2.95 1.34 -0.37
C ALA A 138 -4.41 1.45 -0.82
N GLY A 139 -5.12 2.45 -0.34
CA GLY A 139 -6.55 2.55 -0.57
C GLY A 139 -7.12 3.89 -0.14
N VAL A 140 -8.43 3.90 0.04
CA VAL A 140 -9.21 5.07 0.42
C VAL A 140 -10.09 4.69 1.60
N THR A 141 -10.13 5.58 2.60
CA THR A 141 -11.06 5.50 3.73
C THR A 141 -11.93 6.75 3.77
N ALA A 142 -13.07 6.67 4.44
CA ALA A 142 -13.88 7.85 4.74
C ALA A 142 -14.35 7.77 6.19
N ARG A 143 -14.21 8.86 6.94
CA ARG A 143 -14.55 8.90 8.37
C ARG A 143 -15.58 9.97 8.68
N HIS A 144 -16.44 9.70 9.66
CA HIS A 144 -17.47 10.62 10.10
C HIS A 144 -16.92 11.99 10.55
N ASN A 145 -15.78 12.00 11.26
CA ASN A 145 -15.12 13.21 11.75
C ASN A 145 -14.70 14.19 10.63
N TRP A 146 -14.55 13.69 9.40
CA TRP A 146 -14.20 14.48 8.22
C TRP A 146 -15.35 14.53 7.20
N GLN A 147 -16.59 14.43 7.68
CA GLN A 147 -17.80 14.45 6.85
C GLN A 147 -17.77 13.43 5.69
N TYR A 148 -17.09 12.30 5.86
CA TYR A 148 -16.92 11.26 4.84
C TYR A 148 -16.24 11.73 3.54
N ILE A 149 -15.41 12.78 3.60
CA ILE A 149 -14.50 13.11 2.50
C ILE A 149 -13.54 11.91 2.30
N PRO A 150 -13.40 11.37 1.07
CA PRO A 150 -12.50 10.26 0.81
C PRO A 150 -11.03 10.67 1.03
N LEU A 151 -10.32 9.92 1.86
CA LEU A 151 -8.92 10.16 2.19
C LEU A 151 -8.05 8.99 1.75
N PRO A 152 -6.91 9.25 1.09
CA PRO A 152 -5.95 8.21 0.78
C PRO A 152 -5.35 7.66 2.07
N ALA A 153 -5.13 6.34 2.11
CA ALA A 153 -4.51 5.65 3.22
C ALA A 153 -3.51 4.62 2.71
N ILE A 154 -2.31 4.64 3.29
CA ILE A 154 -1.28 3.61 3.10
C ILE A 154 -0.92 3.08 4.48
N LEU A 155 -1.14 1.79 4.70
CA LEU A 155 -0.95 1.16 6.01
C LEU A 155 -0.09 -0.11 5.86
N PRO A 156 0.77 -0.42 6.83
CA PRO A 156 1.43 -1.71 6.89
C PRO A 156 0.41 -2.83 7.11
N LEU A 157 0.66 -3.98 6.47
CA LEU A 157 -0.08 -5.22 6.64
C LEU A 157 0.85 -6.31 7.19
N ALA A 158 0.31 -7.12 8.08
CA ALA A 158 0.90 -8.41 8.46
C ALA A 158 -0.19 -9.49 8.44
N SER A 159 0.17 -10.72 8.12
CA SER A 159 -0.73 -11.88 8.14
C SER A 159 -0.05 -13.12 8.71
N GLY A 160 -0.84 -14.00 9.29
CA GLY A 160 -0.42 -15.31 9.75
C GLY A 160 -1.53 -16.33 9.53
N VAL A 161 -1.16 -17.49 8.98
CA VAL A 161 -2.00 -18.67 8.87
C VAL A 161 -1.33 -19.81 9.63
N TRP A 162 -2.10 -20.40 10.53
CA TRP A 162 -1.70 -21.51 11.40
C TRP A 162 -2.55 -22.76 11.16
N ARG A 163 -3.72 -22.62 10.51
CA ARG A 163 -4.65 -23.71 10.18
C ARG A 163 -5.34 -23.44 8.85
N LEU A 164 -5.56 -24.48 8.05
CA LEU A 164 -6.03 -24.48 6.65
C LEU A 164 -7.27 -23.62 6.31
N SER A 165 -8.03 -23.14 7.30
CA SER A 165 -9.26 -22.37 7.10
C SER A 165 -9.18 -20.90 7.54
N ASP A 166 -8.15 -20.50 8.29
CA ASP A 166 -8.18 -19.24 9.04
C ASP A 166 -6.94 -18.39 8.74
N THR A 167 -7.15 -17.28 8.02
CA THR A 167 -6.16 -16.21 7.84
C THR A 167 -6.44 -15.08 8.81
N VAL A 168 -5.45 -14.77 9.66
CA VAL A 168 -5.49 -13.59 10.51
C VAL A 168 -4.61 -12.53 9.89
N SER A 169 -5.21 -11.39 9.54
CA SER A 169 -4.50 -10.22 9.00
C SER A 169 -4.70 -9.02 9.91
N SER A 170 -3.64 -8.22 10.08
CA SER A 170 -3.63 -7.01 10.91
C SER A 170 -3.06 -5.82 10.14
N THR A 171 -3.74 -4.68 10.26
CA THR A 171 -3.23 -3.36 9.86
C THR A 171 -2.83 -2.55 11.08
N PHE A 172 -1.78 -1.75 10.99
CA PHE A 172 -1.42 -0.76 12.03
C PHE A 172 -1.78 0.64 11.51
N LYS A 173 -2.55 1.40 12.29
CA LYS A 173 -2.91 2.81 12.05
C LYS A 173 -2.26 3.70 13.09
#